data_AF-A0A2N2JT85-F1
#
_entry.id   AF-A0A2N2JT85-F1
#
_cell.length_a   1.000
_cell.length_b   1.000
_cell.length_c   1.000
_cell.angle_alpha   90.00
_cell.angle_beta   90.00
_cell.angle_gamma   90.00
#
_symmetry.space_group_name_H-M   'P 1'
#
loop_
_entity.id
_entity.type
_entity.pdbx_description
1 polymer ?
#
loop_
_entity_poly.entity_id
_entity_poly.type
_entity_poly.pdbx_seq_one_letter_code
_entity_poly.pdbx_strand_id
1 'polypeptide(L)'
;MEIKMPIKFHGNYVVDIRCGDEENRERCQKLTMRALSAEEQQQSYKAKGIDEKVMPTHQITFYDFGCKRIIEGKLIENEEDRAVFRVRDKEYGFAPFRPKSA
;
A
#
# COMPACT_ATOMS: atom_id res chain seq x y z
N MET A 1 -9.20 -6.91 -6.77
CA MET A 1 -8.48 -8.08 -6.22
C MET A 1 -8.53 -7.94 -4.71
N GLU A 2 -8.75 -9.02 -3.97
CA GLU A 2 -8.73 -8.98 -2.50
C GLU A 2 -7.29 -9.14 -1.99
N ILE A 3 -6.97 -8.45 -0.89
CA ILE A 3 -5.66 -8.54 -0.24
C ILE A 3 -5.61 -9.82 0.59
N LYS A 4 -4.59 -10.66 0.35
CA LYS A 4 -4.40 -11.93 1.09
C LYS A 4 -3.86 -11.72 2.49
N MET A 5 -3.02 -10.70 2.67
CA MET A 5 -2.45 -10.37 3.96
C MET A 5 -3.57 -10.04 4.98
N PRO A 6 -3.58 -10.65 6.18
CA PRO A 6 -4.59 -10.38 7.18
C PRO A 6 -4.40 -8.98 7.79
N ILE A 7 -5.34 -8.08 7.53
CA ILE A 7 -5.32 -6.71 8.03
C ILE A 7 -6.26 -6.58 9.22
N LYS A 8 -5.67 -6.33 10.40
CA LYS A 8 -6.35 -5.86 11.61
C LYS A 8 -6.24 -4.34 11.71
N PHE A 9 -7.38 -3.66 11.93
CA PHE A 9 -7.38 -2.20 12.10
C PHE A 9 -6.50 -1.76 13.28
N HIS A 10 -6.61 -2.41 14.43
CA HIS A 10 -5.69 -2.19 15.56
C HIS A 10 -4.47 -3.13 15.49
N GLY A 11 -3.63 -2.96 14.46
CA GLY A 11 -2.41 -3.75 14.24
C GLY A 11 -1.15 -2.89 14.13
N ASN A 12 0.01 -3.50 14.37
CA ASN A 12 1.32 -2.93 14.07
C ASN A 12 1.86 -3.58 12.81
N TYR A 13 2.36 -2.78 11.88
CA TYR A 13 2.90 -3.22 10.61
C TYR A 13 4.25 -2.57 10.37
N VAL A 14 5.02 -3.20 9.50
CA VAL A 14 6.19 -2.61 8.87
C VAL A 14 5.77 -2.06 7.52
N VAL A 15 6.28 -0.89 7.16
CA VAL A 15 6.22 -0.37 5.81
C VAL A 15 7.64 -0.20 5.26
N ASP A 16 7.92 -0.84 4.13
CA ASP A 16 9.17 -0.69 3.39
C ASP A 16 8.89 0.20 2.19
N ILE A 17 9.58 1.33 2.09
CA ILE A 17 9.45 2.31 1.01
C ILE A 17 10.72 2.26 0.17
N ARG A 18 10.60 1.81 -1.07
CA ARG A 18 11.73 1.74 -2.01
C ARG A 18 11.59 2.79 -3.11
N CYS A 19 12.68 3.49 -3.39
CA CYS A 19 12.75 4.52 -4.43
C CYS A 19 14.14 4.47 -5.09
N GLY A 20 14.24 3.81 -6.25
CA GLY A 20 15.55 3.54 -6.85
C GLY A 20 16.39 2.63 -5.96
N ASP A 21 17.58 3.09 -5.57
CA ASP A 21 18.51 2.37 -4.69
C ASP A 21 18.27 2.66 -3.19
N GLU A 22 17.37 3.58 -2.87
CA GLU A 22 17.04 3.91 -1.48
C GLU A 22 15.90 3.02 -0.95
N GLU A 23 16.12 2.41 0.20
CA GLU A 23 15.11 1.68 0.96
C GLU A 23 14.99 2.27 2.37
N ASN A 24 13.80 2.74 2.71
CA ASN A 24 13.48 3.21 4.06
C ASN A 24 12.46 2.27 4.69
N ARG A 25 12.68 1.92 5.95
CA ARG A 25 11.85 0.97 6.69
C ARG A 25 11.28 1.64 7.93
N GLU A 26 9.95 1.74 7.95
CA GLU A 26 9.21 2.42 9.00
C GLU A 26 8.19 1.48 9.64
N ARG A 27 7.51 1.96 10.69
CA ARG A 27 6.41 1.24 11.35
C ARG A 27 5.12 2.02 11.13
N CYS A 28 4.04 1.31 10.85
CA CYS A 28 2.73 1.94 10.76
C CYS A 28 1.67 1.19 11.56
N GLN A 29 0.57 1.90 11.83
CA GLN A 29 -0.59 1.42 12.56
C GLN A 29 -1.87 1.80 11.82
N LYS A 30 -3.02 1.25 12.24
CA LYS A 30 -4.33 1.60 11.67
C LYS A 30 -4.37 1.49 10.14
N LEU A 31 -3.77 0.40 9.64
CA LEU A 31 -3.71 0.09 8.22
C LEU A 31 -5.08 -0.34 7.70
N THR A 32 -5.50 0.26 6.60
CA THR A 32 -6.64 -0.19 5.79
C THR A 32 -6.23 -0.17 4.32
N MET A 33 -6.68 -1.17 3.57
CA MET A 33 -6.46 -1.29 2.14
C MET A 33 -7.82 -1.55 1.50
N ARG A 34 -8.24 -0.68 0.59
CA ARG A 34 -9.48 -0.85 -0.18
C ARG A 34 -9.19 -0.86 -1.67
N ALA A 35 -9.88 -1.71 -2.42
CA ALA A 35 -9.86 -1.62 -3.88
C ALA A 35 -10.60 -0.35 -4.33
N LEU A 36 -10.08 0.31 -5.35
CA LEU A 36 -10.77 1.42 -6.02
C LEU A 36 -11.85 0.86 -6.94
N SER A 37 -13.02 1.49 -6.97
CA SER A 37 -14.09 1.13 -7.90
C SER A 37 -13.70 1.45 -9.35
N ALA A 38 -14.37 0.82 -10.31
CA ALA A 38 -14.15 1.12 -11.72
C ALA A 38 -14.47 2.60 -12.05
N GLU A 39 -15.47 3.17 -11.39
CA GLU A 39 -15.83 4.59 -11.52
C GLU A 39 -14.74 5.51 -10.99
N GLU A 40 -14.20 5.23 -9.79
CA GLU A 40 -13.08 5.99 -9.20
C GLU A 40 -11.85 5.95 -10.11
N GLN A 41 -11.52 4.76 -10.66
CA GLN A 41 -10.42 4.59 -11.60
C GLN A 41 -10.63 5.37 -12.91
N GLN A 42 -11.85 5.35 -13.44
CA GLN A 42 -12.16 5.99 -14.71
C GLN A 42 -12.15 7.52 -14.61
N GLN A 43 -12.76 8.07 -13.55
CA GLN A 43 -12.83 9.52 -13.32
C GLN A 43 -11.48 10.12 -12.97
N SER A 44 -10.71 9.46 -12.10
CA SER A 44 -9.48 10.05 -11.55
C SER A 44 -8.24 9.81 -12.40
N TYR A 45 -8.21 8.71 -13.17
CA TYR A 45 -7.00 8.23 -13.85
C TYR A 45 -7.16 8.04 -15.35
N LYS A 46 -8.19 7.31 -15.82
CA LYS A 46 -8.38 7.11 -17.27
C LYS A 46 -8.68 8.42 -17.99
N ALA A 47 -9.51 9.30 -17.40
CA ALA A 47 -9.78 10.62 -17.96
C ALA A 47 -8.54 11.53 -18.06
N LYS A 48 -7.48 11.23 -17.29
CA LYS A 48 -6.20 11.96 -17.32
C LYS A 48 -5.14 11.30 -18.22
N GLY A 49 -5.51 10.24 -18.95
CA GLY A 49 -4.61 9.54 -19.85
C GLY A 49 -3.52 8.72 -19.16
N ILE A 50 -3.71 8.33 -17.90
CA ILE A 50 -2.76 7.45 -17.20
C ILE A 50 -2.83 6.04 -17.80
N ASP A 51 -1.67 5.46 -18.13
CA ASP A 51 -1.55 4.09 -18.64
C ASP A 51 -2.10 3.07 -17.63
N GLU A 52 -2.91 2.12 -18.09
CA GLU A 52 -3.45 1.02 -17.29
C GLU A 52 -2.37 0.20 -16.58
N LYS A 53 -1.14 0.18 -17.13
CA LYS A 53 0.01 -0.47 -16.51
C LYS A 53 0.46 0.16 -15.20
N VAL A 54 0.25 1.46 -15.01
CA VAL A 54 0.61 2.20 -13.78
C VAL A 54 -0.60 2.70 -13.00
N MET A 55 -1.81 2.47 -13.52
CA MET A 55 -3.05 2.89 -12.90
C MET A 55 -3.22 2.28 -11.49
N PRO A 56 -3.49 3.11 -10.46
CA PRO A 56 -3.76 2.63 -9.12
C PRO A 56 -4.98 1.72 -9.06
N THR A 57 -4.87 0.65 -8.27
CA THR A 57 -5.95 -0.32 -8.06
C THR A 57 -6.50 -0.28 -6.65
N HIS A 58 -5.73 0.27 -5.69
CA HIS A 58 -6.10 0.32 -4.29
C HIS A 58 -5.76 1.68 -3.69
N GLN A 59 -6.56 2.06 -2.68
CA GLN A 59 -6.25 3.13 -1.75
C GLN A 59 -5.79 2.49 -0.43
N ILE A 60 -4.65 2.93 0.06
CA ILE A 60 -4.03 2.48 1.30
C ILE A 60 -4.05 3.66 2.26
N THR A 61 -4.64 3.45 3.44
CA THR A 61 -4.59 4.40 4.55
C THR A 61 -3.83 3.78 5.69
N PHE A 62 -2.88 4.51 6.26
CA PHE A 62 -2.13 4.07 7.44
C PHE A 62 -1.72 5.28 8.28
N TYR A 63 -1.31 5.03 9.52
CA TYR A 63 -0.80 6.05 10.42
C TYR A 63 0.66 5.77 10.71
N ASP A 64 1.48 6.79 10.54
CA ASP A 64 2.90 6.78 10.88
C ASP A 64 3.16 7.92 11.88
N PHE A 65 3.74 7.60 13.04
CA PHE A 65 3.92 8.51 14.18
C PHE A 65 2.72 9.42 14.50
N GLY A 66 1.50 8.91 14.35
CA GLY A 66 0.25 9.66 14.60
C GLY A 66 -0.25 10.50 13.41
N CYS A 67 0.52 10.61 12.33
CA CYS A 67 0.12 11.27 11.09
C CYS A 67 -0.60 10.28 10.16
N LYS A 68 -1.82 10.62 9.74
CA LYS A 68 -2.57 9.86 8.72
C LYS A 68 -1.92 10.05 7.35
N ARG A 69 -1.64 8.95 6.66
CA ARG A 69 -1.19 8.89 5.28
C ARG A 69 -2.26 8.20 4.44
N ILE A 70 -2.51 8.73 3.24
CA ILE A 70 -3.39 8.13 2.23
C ILE A 70 -2.58 8.10 0.94
N ILE A 71 -2.42 6.92 0.36
CA ILE A 71 -1.74 6.71 -0.91
C ILE A 71 -2.62 5.85 -1.82
N GLU A 72 -2.49 6.04 -3.12
CA GLU A 72 -3.17 5.22 -4.12
C GLU A 72 -2.12 4.56 -5.00
N GLY A 73 -2.17 3.24 -5.07
CA GLY A 73 -1.13 2.44 -5.70
C GLY A 73 -1.68 1.24 -6.44
N LYS A 74 -0.87 0.73 -7.37
CA LYS A 74 -1.14 -0.52 -8.06
C LYS A 74 -0.55 -1.67 -7.27
N LEU A 75 -1.40 -2.62 -6.88
CA LEU A 75 -0.95 -3.87 -6.25
C LEU A 75 -0.05 -4.65 -7.22
N ILE A 76 1.19 -4.94 -6.80
CA ILE A 76 2.18 -5.70 -7.59
C ILE A 76 2.60 -7.02 -6.92
N GLU A 77 2.44 -7.14 -5.59
CA GLU A 77 2.70 -8.36 -4.83
C GLU A 77 1.56 -8.56 -3.82
N ASN A 78 1.00 -9.77 -3.76
CA ASN A 78 -0.14 -10.10 -2.92
C ASN A 78 0.04 -11.50 -2.30
N GLU A 79 0.81 -11.53 -1.23
CA GLU A 79 1.16 -12.72 -0.46
C GLU A 79 0.45 -12.72 0.91
N GLU A 80 0.50 -13.84 1.62
CA GLU A 80 -0.20 -14.00 2.91
C GLU A 80 0.43 -13.17 4.04
N ASP A 81 1.72 -12.86 3.95
CA ASP A 81 2.46 -12.08 4.93
C ASP A 81 2.93 -10.72 4.39
N ARG A 82 2.65 -10.41 3.12
CA ARG A 82 3.12 -9.18 2.48
C ARG A 82 2.23 -8.70 1.34
N ALA A 83 2.04 -7.39 1.26
CA ALA A 83 1.40 -6.73 0.12
C ALA A 83 2.26 -5.55 -0.34
N VAL A 84 2.57 -5.48 -1.64
CA VAL A 84 3.39 -4.39 -2.22
C VAL A 84 2.59 -3.61 -3.25
N PHE A 85 2.66 -2.28 -3.16
CA PHE A 85 1.99 -1.35 -4.04
C PHE A 85 2.99 -0.42 -4.73
N ARG A 86 2.92 -0.35 -6.05
CA ARG A 86 3.62 0.67 -6.84
C ARG A 86 2.84 1.98 -6.79
N VAL A 87 3.48 3.04 -6.32
CA VAL A 87 2.96 4.41 -6.28
C VAL A 87 3.93 5.30 -7.05
N ARG A 88 3.61 5.57 -8.32
CA ARG A 88 4.51 6.27 -9.26
C ARG A 88 5.87 5.55 -9.36
N ASP A 89 6.94 6.21 -8.95
CA ASP A 89 8.33 5.75 -8.91
C ASP A 89 8.66 4.93 -7.65
N LYS A 90 7.78 4.93 -6.64
CA LYS A 90 8.00 4.28 -5.35
C LYS A 90 7.28 2.96 -5.21
N GLU A 91 7.84 2.06 -4.41
CA GLU A 91 7.16 0.85 -3.96
C GLU A 91 6.93 0.93 -2.45
N TYR A 92 5.71 0.60 -2.03
CA TYR A 92 5.31 0.51 -0.63
C TYR A 92 4.98 -0.94 -0.32
N GLY A 93 5.86 -1.62 0.40
CA GLY A 93 5.62 -2.96 0.94
C GLY A 93 5.07 -2.88 2.35
N PHE A 94 4.02 -3.63 2.63
CA PHE A 94 3.41 -3.73 3.96
C PHE A 94 3.47 -5.18 4.44
N ALA A 95 3.86 -5.37 5.69
CA ALA A 95 3.88 -6.68 6.33
C ALA A 95 3.50 -6.56 7.82
N PRO A 96 2.90 -7.59 8.45
CA PRO A 96 2.67 -7.60 9.88
C PRO A 96 3.99 -7.44 10.66
N PHE A 97 4.00 -6.59 11.69
CA PHE A 97 5.18 -6.47 12.54
C PHE A 97 5.33 -7.74 13.37
N ARG A 98 6.41 -8.49 13.12
CA ARG A 98 6.84 -9.63 13.95
C ARG A 98 8.03 -9.16 14.81
N PRO A 99 7.93 -9.16 16.15
CA PRO A 99 9.09 -8.92 16.99
C PRO A 99 10.15 -9.98 16.69
N LYS A 100 11.43 -9.59 16.72
CA LYS A 100 12.50 -10.59 16.74
C LYS A 100 12.28 -11.43 17.99
N SER A 101 12.14 -12.75 17.83
CA SER A 101 12.13 -13.68 18.95
C SER A 101 13.39 -13.42 19.77
N ALA A 102 13.21 -13.17 21.07
CA ALA A 102 14.30 -12.98 22.02
C ALA A 102 15.08 -14.29 22.23
#